data_AF-A0A8D8CBX0-F1
#
_entry.id   AF-A0A8D8CBX0-F1
#
_cell.length_a   1.000
_cell.length_b   1.000
_cell.length_c   1.000
_cell.angle_alpha   90.00
_cell.angle_beta   90.00
_cell.angle_gamma   90.00
#
_symmetry.space_group_name_H-M   'P 1'
#
loop_
_entity.id
_entity.type
_entity.pdbx_description
1 polymer ?
#
loop_
_entity_poly.entity_id
_entity_poly.type
_entity_poly.pdbx_seq_one_letter_code
_entity_poly.pdbx_strand_id
1 'polypeptide(L)'
;MSEAQICDISPEAKEEISKFRFRRNATNTALILKIDREKQLVTVDELLEDTPLEDLQEQLPSHQPRYIIYSYKMLHDDARVSYPMCFIFYTPRDSQMELCMLYAKTRMALQREA
;
A
#
# COMPACT_ATOMS: atom_id res chain seq x y z
N MET A 1 24.57 0.23 -6.32
CA MET A 1 24.22 -1.19 -6.07
C MET A 1 22.75 -1.34 -6.37
N SER A 2 22.40 -1.77 -7.58
CA SER A 2 21.00 -2.03 -7.95
C SER A 2 20.55 -3.28 -7.19
N GLU A 3 19.70 -3.11 -6.17
CA GLU A 3 18.96 -4.24 -5.63
C GLU A 3 18.16 -4.85 -6.78
N ALA A 4 18.42 -6.12 -7.09
CA ALA A 4 17.69 -6.84 -8.11
C ALA A 4 16.21 -6.87 -7.69
N GLN A 5 15.39 -6.08 -8.38
CA GLN A 5 13.95 -6.08 -8.22
C GLN A 5 13.45 -7.49 -8.56
N ILE A 6 12.82 -8.16 -7.59
CA ILE A 6 12.35 -9.55 -7.79
C ILE A 6 10.97 -9.57 -8.44
N CYS A 7 10.11 -8.61 -8.14
CA CYS A 7 8.77 -8.52 -8.68
C CYS A 7 8.55 -7.19 -9.37
N ASP A 8 7.92 -7.24 -10.56
CA ASP A 8 7.49 -6.06 -11.28
C ASP A 8 6.13 -5.56 -10.78
N ILE A 9 5.83 -4.28 -11.00
CA ILE A 9 4.53 -3.71 -10.68
C ILE A 9 3.64 -3.90 -11.90
N SER A 10 2.48 -4.55 -11.72
CA SER A 10 1.52 -4.74 -12.81
C SER A 10 1.08 -3.38 -13.39
N PRO A 11 0.81 -3.30 -14.70
CA PRO A 11 0.29 -2.09 -15.32
C PRO A 11 -1.00 -1.61 -14.62
N GLU A 12 -1.90 -2.53 -14.25
CA GLU A 12 -3.13 -2.19 -13.55
C GLU A 12 -2.83 -1.55 -12.18
N ALA A 13 -1.88 -2.09 -11.41
CA ALA A 13 -1.49 -1.48 -10.13
C ALA A 13 -0.88 -0.09 -10.31
N LYS A 14 -0.07 0.14 -11.35
CA LYS A 14 0.47 1.48 -11.64
C LYS A 14 -0.62 2.49 -11.96
N GLU A 15 -1.60 2.09 -12.77
CA GLU A 15 -2.75 2.93 -13.09
C GLU A 15 -3.55 3.29 -11.85
N GLU A 16 -3.83 2.32 -10.97
CA GLU A 16 -4.58 2.57 -9.73
C GLU A 16 -3.79 3.43 -8.74
N ILE A 17 -2.47 3.23 -8.60
CA ILE A 17 -1.60 4.10 -7.78
C ILE A 17 -1.63 5.54 -8.33
N SER A 18 -1.51 5.71 -9.64
CA SER A 18 -1.58 7.03 -10.29
C SER A 18 -2.95 7.68 -10.06
N LYS A 19 -4.06 6.95 -10.29
CA LYS A 19 -5.41 7.43 -10.00
C LYS A 19 -5.54 7.83 -8.53
N PHE A 20 -5.02 7.04 -7.61
CA PHE A 20 -5.06 7.30 -6.17
C PHE A 20 -4.30 8.59 -5.79
N ARG A 21 -3.13 8.83 -6.38
CA ARG A 21 -2.33 10.06 -6.17
C ARG A 21 -3.05 11.33 -6.60
N PHE A 22 -3.74 11.29 -7.74
CA PHE A 22 -4.45 12.45 -8.27
C PHE A 22 -5.91 12.53 -7.80
N ARG A 23 -6.37 11.54 -7.03
CA ARG A 23 -7.73 11.51 -6.53
C ARG A 23 -7.95 12.63 -5.52
N ARG A 24 -9.01 13.40 -5.72
CA ARG A 24 -9.48 14.40 -4.75
C ARG A 24 -10.54 13.78 -3.85
N ASN A 25 -10.11 12.95 -2.88
CA ASN A 25 -11.01 12.41 -1.88
C ASN A 25 -11.08 13.29 -0.63
N ALA A 26 -12.28 13.45 -0.08
CA ALA A 26 -12.53 14.21 1.15
C ALA A 26 -12.56 13.31 2.41
N THR A 27 -12.25 12.02 2.23
CA THR A 27 -12.38 10.94 3.21
C THR A 27 -11.10 10.11 3.26
N ASN A 28 -10.95 9.35 4.35
CA ASN A 28 -9.83 8.42 4.50
C ASN A 28 -9.96 7.30 3.48
N THR A 29 -8.90 7.03 2.72
CA THR A 29 -8.92 6.00 1.66
C THR A 29 -7.66 5.17 1.75
N ALA A 30 -7.76 3.85 1.56
CA ALA A 30 -6.63 2.93 1.58
C ALA A 30 -6.59 2.11 0.27
N LEU A 31 -5.45 2.13 -0.41
CA LEU A 31 -5.16 1.22 -1.52
C LEU A 31 -4.23 0.12 -1.01
N ILE A 32 -4.75 -1.11 -0.94
CA ILE A 32 -4.01 -2.29 -0.49
C ILE A 32 -3.46 -3.02 -1.72
N LEU A 33 -2.17 -3.30 -1.68
CA LEU A 33 -1.42 -3.97 -2.75
C LEU A 33 -0.79 -5.25 -2.18
N LYS A 34 -0.73 -6.28 -3.02
CA LYS A 34 -0.11 -7.58 -2.71
C LYS A 34 0.82 -8.03 -3.81
N ILE A 35 1.72 -8.94 -3.48
CA ILE A 35 2.52 -9.68 -4.46
C ILE A 35 1.79 -10.97 -4.81
N ASP A 36 1.46 -11.13 -6.09
CA ASP A 36 1.08 -12.41 -6.67
C ASP A 36 2.35 -13.26 -6.83
N ARG A 37 2.45 -14.36 -6.07
CA ARG A 37 3.62 -15.24 -6.07
C ARG A 37 3.77 -16.01 -7.38
N GLU A 38 2.68 -16.35 -8.04
CA GLU A 38 2.71 -17.14 -9.27
C GLU A 38 3.17 -16.29 -10.44
N LYS A 39 2.71 -15.04 -10.48
CA LYS A 39 3.06 -14.09 -11.54
C LYS A 39 4.31 -13.27 -11.23
N GLN A 40 4.77 -13.29 -9.99
CA GLN A 40 5.83 -12.40 -9.47
C GLN A 40 5.54 -10.91 -9.74
N LEU A 41 4.27 -10.50 -9.58
CA LEU A 41 3.82 -9.14 -9.85
C LEU A 41 3.15 -8.51 -8.62
N VAL A 42 3.40 -7.22 -8.40
CA VAL A 42 2.60 -6.41 -7.47
C VAL A 42 1.27 -6.10 -8.15
N THR A 43 0.18 -6.47 -7.49
CA THR A 43 -1.21 -6.33 -7.96
C THR A 43 -2.05 -5.63 -6.89
N VAL A 44 -3.16 -5.05 -7.31
CA VAL A 44 -4.15 -4.49 -6.40
C VAL A 44 -4.85 -5.62 -5.68
N ASP A 45 -4.88 -5.55 -4.34
CA ASP A 45 -5.69 -6.47 -3.53
C ASP A 45 -7.08 -5.86 -3.35
N GLU A 46 -7.14 -4.64 -2.81
CA GLU A 46 -8.39 -3.98 -2.46
C GLU A 46 -8.22 -2.45 -2.42
N LEU A 47 -9.31 -1.73 -2.73
CA LEU A 47 -9.41 -0.29 -2.55
C LEU A 47 -10.54 -0.03 -1.55
N LEU A 48 -10.18 0.52 -0.39
CA LEU A 48 -11.11 0.84 0.68
C LEU A 48 -11.36 2.35 0.72
N GLU A 49 -12.62 2.75 0.66
CA GLU A 49 -13.06 4.15 0.74
C GLU A 49 -13.72 4.41 2.10
N ASP A 50 -13.54 5.64 2.61
CA ASP A 50 -14.08 6.09 3.89
C ASP A 50 -13.74 5.17 5.08
N THR A 51 -12.51 4.68 5.10
CA THR A 51 -12.04 3.71 6.10
C THR A 51 -11.05 4.38 7.05
N PRO A 52 -11.39 4.59 8.34
CA PRO A 52 -10.44 5.07 9.34
C PRO A 52 -9.35 4.02 9.62
N LEU A 53 -8.30 4.43 10.33
CA LEU A 53 -7.13 3.58 10.58
C LEU A 53 -7.47 2.33 11.41
N GLU A 54 -8.42 2.46 12.33
CA GLU A 54 -8.90 1.38 13.21
C GLU A 54 -9.54 0.26 12.38
N ASP A 55 -10.50 0.62 11.52
CA ASP A 55 -11.17 -0.32 10.62
C ASP A 55 -10.19 -0.92 9.60
N LEU A 56 -9.23 -0.13 9.11
CA LEU A 56 -8.18 -0.62 8.20
C LEU A 56 -7.37 -1.75 8.84
N GLN A 57 -7.07 -1.66 10.14
CA GLN A 57 -6.32 -2.71 10.83
C GLN A 57 -7.07 -4.05 10.83
N GLU A 58 -8.40 -4.02 10.96
CA GLU A 58 -9.25 -5.22 10.98
C GLU A 58 -9.35 -5.91 9.62
N GLN A 59 -9.21 -5.16 8.53
CA GLN A 59 -9.20 -5.69 7.16
C GLN A 59 -7.86 -6.36 6.77
N LEU A 60 -6.79 -6.10 7.51
CA LEU A 60 -5.46 -6.61 7.15
C LEU A 60 -5.27 -8.08 7.55
N PRO A 61 -4.66 -8.90 6.67
CA PRO A 61 -4.46 -10.31 6.95
C PRO A 61 -3.41 -10.54 8.04
N SER A 62 -3.73 -11.38 9.03
CA SER A 62 -2.85 -11.64 10.19
C SER A 62 -1.56 -12.43 9.90
N HIS A 63 -1.42 -13.01 8.71
CA HIS A 63 -0.36 -13.99 8.39
C HIS A 63 0.37 -13.68 7.07
N GLN A 64 0.07 -12.56 6.41
CA GLN A 64 0.73 -12.18 5.15
C GLN A 64 1.07 -10.70 5.13
N PRO A 65 2.25 -10.31 4.59
CA PRO A 65 2.56 -8.91 4.37
C PRO A 65 1.64 -8.26 3.35
N ARG A 66 1.45 -6.94 3.49
CA ARG A 66 0.74 -6.08 2.53
C ARG A 66 1.45 -4.74 2.40
N TYR A 67 1.34 -4.13 1.22
CA TYR A 67 1.65 -2.71 1.05
C TYR A 67 0.35 -1.94 1.04
N ILE A 68 0.35 -0.79 1.68
CA ILE A 68 -0.84 0.04 1.80
C ILE A 68 -0.44 1.46 1.47
N ILE A 69 -1.16 2.09 0.56
CA ILE A 69 -1.08 3.52 0.31
C ILE A 69 -2.32 4.13 0.96
N TYR A 70 -2.11 4.87 2.04
CA TYR A 70 -3.21 5.42 2.84
C TYR A 70 -3.23 6.93 2.71
N SER A 71 -4.39 7.48 2.36
CA SER A 71 -4.66 8.91 2.37
C SER A 71 -5.45 9.24 3.63
N TYR A 72 -4.83 9.98 4.55
CA TYR A 72 -5.43 10.32 5.83
C TYR A 72 -5.94 11.77 5.84
N LYS A 73 -7.20 11.97 6.22
CA LYS A 73 -7.76 13.29 6.47
C LYS A 73 -7.22 13.85 7.77
N MET A 74 -6.26 14.76 7.65
CA MET A 74 -5.65 15.46 8.77
C MET A 74 -6.23 16.87 8.89
N LEU A 75 -6.93 17.14 10.00
CA LEU A 75 -7.31 18.48 10.43
C LEU A 75 -6.17 19.09 11.23
N HIS A 76 -5.66 20.24 10.77
CA HIS A 76 -4.63 21.01 11.46
C HIS A 76 -5.24 21.94 12.49
N ASP A 77 -4.44 22.38 13.46
CA ASP A 77 -4.85 23.30 14.54
C ASP A 77 -5.38 24.64 14.01
N ASP A 78 -4.97 25.04 12.80
CA ASP A 78 -5.41 26.26 12.11
C ASP A 78 -6.66 26.06 11.23
N ALA A 79 -7.40 24.98 11.45
CA ALA A 79 -8.61 24.56 10.73
C ALA A 79 -8.40 24.21 9.24
N ARG A 80 -7.15 24.14 8.74
CA ARG A 80 -6.89 23.60 7.41
C ARG A 80 -7.04 22.09 7.41
N VAL A 81 -7.57 21.54 6.31
CA VAL A 81 -7.64 20.11 6.08
C VAL A 81 -6.61 19.74 5.01
N SER A 82 -5.82 18.71 5.29
CA SER A 82 -4.89 18.13 4.34
C SER A 82 -5.10 16.62 4.24
N TYR A 83 -4.64 16.05 3.14
CA TYR A 83 -4.73 14.61 2.87
C TYR A 83 -3.32 14.06 2.60
N PRO A 84 -2.43 14.00 3.62
CA PRO A 84 -1.14 13.36 3.46
C PRO A 84 -1.31 11.90 3.01
N MET A 85 -0.51 11.52 2.02
CA MET A 85 -0.41 10.16 1.54
C MET A 85 0.75 9.46 2.23
N CYS A 86 0.48 8.32 2.85
CA CYS A 86 1.44 7.52 3.58
C CYS A 86 1.58 6.15 2.91
N PHE A 87 2.82 5.75 2.63
CA PHE A 87 3.13 4.38 2.27
C PHE A 87 3.41 3.57 3.54
N ILE A 88 2.60 2.55 3.79
CA ILE A 88 2.69 1.68 4.95
C ILE A 88 3.08 0.29 4.45
N PHE A 89 4.19 -0.23 4.97
CA PHE A 89 4.58 -1.62 4.78
C PHE A 89 4.18 -2.44 6.00
N TYR A 90 3.12 -3.22 5.86
CA TYR A 90 2.60 -4.06 6.93
C TYR A 90 3.22 -5.46 6.85
N THR A 91 3.87 -5.89 7.93
CA THR A 91 4.49 -7.21 8.07
C THR A 91 4.04 -7.87 9.38
N PRO A 92 3.01 -8.73 9.36
CA PRO A 92 2.60 -9.44 10.56
C PRO A 92 3.65 -10.46 10.99
N ARG A 93 3.70 -10.73 12.30
CA ARG A 93 4.73 -11.58 12.94
C ARG A 93 4.73 -13.01 12.39
N ASP A 94 3.55 -13.56 12.09
CA ASP A 94 3.38 -14.95 11.66
C ASP A 94 3.55 -15.15 10.14
N SER A 95 4.11 -14.16 9.45
CA SER A 95 4.39 -14.23 8.03
C SER A 95 5.54 -15.19 7.73
N GLN A 96 5.40 -15.98 6.65
CA GLN A 96 6.49 -16.82 6.14
C GLN A 96 7.71 -15.97 5.77
N MET A 97 8.90 -16.41 6.20
CA MET A 97 10.14 -15.64 6.04
C MET A 97 10.49 -15.37 4.56
N GLU A 98 10.25 -16.35 3.68
CA GLU A 98 10.43 -16.17 2.23
C GLU A 98 9.53 -15.04 1.68
N LEU A 99 8.28 -14.99 2.14
CA LEU A 99 7.33 -13.97 1.76
C LEU A 99 7.76 -12.60 2.29
N CYS A 100 8.19 -12.51 3.55
CA CYS A 100 8.75 -11.28 4.12
C CYS A 100 9.94 -10.75 3.32
N MET A 101 10.87 -11.63 2.92
CA MET A 101 12.02 -11.23 2.10
C MET A 101 11.59 -10.74 0.72
N LEU A 102 10.63 -11.43 0.09
CA LEU A 102 10.09 -11.02 -1.22
C LEU A 102 9.49 -9.62 -1.15
N TYR A 103 8.63 -9.37 -0.15
CA TYR A 103 8.03 -8.05 0.05
C TYR A 103 9.08 -6.99 0.45
N ALA A 104 10.06 -7.33 1.28
CA ALA A 104 11.09 -6.37 1.68
C ALA A 104 11.92 -5.88 0.47
N LYS A 105 12.28 -6.79 -0.43
CA LYS A 105 13.07 -6.47 -1.64
C LYS A 105 12.27 -5.67 -2.67
N THR A 106 10.98 -5.94 -2.82
CA THR A 106 10.12 -5.23 -3.78
C THR A 106 9.65 -3.86 -3.26
N ARG A 107 9.70 -3.62 -1.95
CA ARG A 107 9.22 -2.39 -1.29
C ARG A 107 9.82 -1.12 -1.89
N MET A 108 11.13 -1.08 -2.12
CA MET A 108 11.82 0.11 -2.60
C MET A 108 11.40 0.52 -4.01
N ALA A 109 11.12 -0.46 -4.89
CA ALA A 109 10.61 -0.18 -6.23
C ALA A 109 9.20 0.43 -6.15
N LEU A 110 8.33 -0.16 -5.33
CA LEU A 110 6.97 0.32 -5.16
C LEU A 110 6.89 1.71 -4.52
N GLN A 111 7.73 1.99 -3.51
CA GLN A 111 7.79 3.29 -2.85
C GLN A 111 8.26 4.42 -3.79
N ARG A 112 8.99 4.11 -4.87
CA ARG A 112 9.38 5.13 -5.86
C ARG A 112 8.25 5.45 -6.85
N GLU A 113 7.35 4.50 -7.09
CA GLU A 113 6.21 4.65 -7.99
C GLU A 113 5.04 5.36 -7.30
N ALA A 114 4.81 5.04 -6.02
CA ALA A 114 3.85 5.70 -5.13
C ALA A 114 4.27 7.14 -4.80
#